data_AF-A0AAJ6UKE5-F1
#
_entry.id   AF-A0AAJ6UKE5-F1
#
_cell.length_a   1.000
_cell.length_b   1.000
_cell.length_c   1.000
_cell.angle_alpha   90.00
_cell.angle_beta   90.00
_cell.angle_gamma   90.00
#
_symmetry.space_group_name_H-M   'P 1'
#
loop_
_entity.id
_entity.type
_entity.pdbx_description
1 polymer ?
#
loop_
_entity_poly.entity_id
_entity_poly.type
_entity_poly.pdbx_seq_one_letter_code
_entity_poly.pdbx_strand_id
1 'polypeptide(L)'
;MEELKKLEEVQRMITLMESHALLSPSSSDKHHSNRFLANLFLLLIQQCGDLDFKDKLTLINQHLPKISGSFLEEASLLFNLEEAVLQTESKRIANSNSDLEDMALVGLDAMQRANSTLEDFEVSERWIGKLIDMLKNDPFGPLVGQLQHHGLLTERINEELRFGQEYWDLERKLCSALVNQTEILVEDVMRAVHLKSFDYRVLNLLLYQLRGEKVNDVHMEFLSISEFLVEVSDDLFDYEDDVLENNFNILRMFVRIYGPAMAPAMLAKYIAEAEEKYSSLLKTLDPQLSTNYQRRCEEATKEGGKMSGYPLGTWNIPPAIVDEELYRSNWLNSESVVPLG
;
A
#
# COMPACT_ATOMS: atom_id res chain seq x y z
N MET A 1 22.24 -1.98 -10.25
CA MET A 1 23.45 -2.50 -9.56
C MET A 1 23.15 -3.72 -8.69
N GLU A 2 22.06 -3.71 -7.90
CA GLU A 2 21.71 -4.85 -7.02
C GLU A 2 21.33 -6.14 -7.79
N GLU A 3 20.58 -6.02 -8.89
CA GLU A 3 20.21 -7.18 -9.72
C GLU A 3 21.40 -7.87 -10.39
N LEU A 4 22.42 -7.11 -10.78
CA LEU A 4 23.67 -7.66 -11.33
C LEU A 4 24.45 -8.44 -10.27
N LYS A 5 24.43 -7.96 -9.02
CA LYS A 5 25.07 -8.63 -7.89
C LYS A 5 24.37 -9.95 -7.55
N LYS A 6 23.03 -9.99 -7.55
CA LYS A 6 22.25 -11.23 -7.38
C LYS A 6 22.55 -12.25 -8.48
N LEU A 7 22.66 -11.81 -9.74
CA LEU A 7 23.04 -12.68 -10.86
C LEU A 7 24.45 -13.24 -10.69
N GLU A 8 25.39 -12.43 -10.21
CA GLU A 8 26.75 -12.87 -9.91
C GLU A 8 26.79 -13.94 -8.79
N GLU A 9 26.00 -13.75 -7.73
CA GLU A 9 25.88 -14.71 -6.61
C GLU A 9 25.32 -16.06 -7.08
N VAL A 10 24.28 -16.03 -7.92
CA VAL A 10 23.71 -17.23 -8.56
C VAL A 10 24.75 -17.95 -9.42
N GLN A 11 25.52 -17.21 -10.22
CA GLN A 11 26.55 -17.81 -11.09
C GLN A 11 27.71 -18.43 -10.28
N ARG A 12 28.13 -17.79 -9.19
CA ARG A 12 29.13 -18.33 -8.25
C ARG A 12 28.64 -19.63 -7.61
N MET A 13 27.38 -19.67 -7.19
CA MET A 13 26.76 -20.87 -6.63
C MET A 13 26.69 -22.01 -7.64
N ILE A 14 26.30 -21.73 -8.90
CA ILE A 14 26.27 -22.74 -9.96
C ILE A 14 27.67 -23.34 -10.19
N THR A 15 28.70 -22.50 -10.30
CA THR A 15 30.10 -22.95 -10.46
C THR A 15 30.54 -23.86 -9.31
N LEU A 16 30.14 -23.53 -8.09
CA LEU A 16 30.42 -24.36 -6.91
C LEU A 16 29.69 -25.71 -6.99
N MET A 17 28.40 -25.72 -7.37
CA MET A 17 27.63 -26.95 -7.54
C MET A 17 28.21 -27.86 -8.63
N GLU A 18 28.74 -27.29 -9.71
CA GLU A 18 29.47 -28.02 -10.76
C GLU A 18 30.73 -28.70 -10.20
N SER A 19 31.52 -28.00 -9.39
CA SER A 19 32.74 -28.56 -8.78
C SER A 19 32.48 -29.71 -7.80
N HIS A 20 31.26 -29.79 -7.25
CA HIS A 20 30.83 -30.84 -6.32
C HIS A 20 30.00 -31.95 -6.99
N ALA A 21 29.93 -31.96 -8.33
CA ALA A 21 29.13 -32.92 -9.12
C ALA A 21 27.65 -32.99 -8.71
N LEU A 22 27.11 -31.90 -8.16
CA LEU A 22 25.69 -31.77 -7.80
C LEU A 22 24.81 -31.47 -9.02
N LEU A 23 25.44 -31.15 -10.16
CA LEU A 23 24.77 -30.91 -11.44
C LEU A 23 24.97 -32.09 -12.40
N SER A 24 23.92 -32.50 -13.09
CA SER A 24 23.99 -33.57 -14.10
C SER A 24 24.51 -33.05 -15.45
N PRO A 25 25.52 -33.70 -16.06
CA PRO A 25 26.11 -33.26 -17.32
C PRO A 25 25.26 -33.76 -18.51
N SER A 26 24.22 -33.02 -18.91
CA SER A 26 23.65 -33.03 -20.29
C SER A 26 22.29 -32.33 -20.42
N SER A 27 22.12 -31.66 -21.57
CA SER A 27 20.95 -30.97 -22.16
C SER A 27 20.72 -29.51 -21.78
N SER A 28 20.38 -28.71 -22.81
CA SER A 28 20.18 -27.25 -22.80
C SER A 28 18.94 -26.78 -22.03
N ASP A 29 18.06 -27.69 -21.60
CA ASP A 29 16.85 -27.39 -20.81
C ASP A 29 17.12 -27.20 -19.31
N LYS A 30 18.34 -27.49 -18.84
CA LYS A 30 18.65 -27.51 -17.39
C LYS A 30 19.11 -26.18 -16.80
N HIS A 31 19.20 -25.10 -17.59
CA HIS A 31 19.55 -23.78 -17.06
C HIS A 31 18.58 -23.32 -15.97
N HIS A 32 17.28 -23.57 -16.15
CA HIS A 32 16.27 -23.24 -15.15
C HIS A 32 16.37 -24.11 -13.91
N SER A 33 16.62 -25.42 -14.05
CA SER A 33 16.81 -26.34 -12.92
C SER A 33 18.06 -25.99 -12.11
N ASN A 34 19.18 -25.70 -12.77
CA ASN A 34 20.42 -25.33 -12.11
C ASN A 34 20.27 -23.99 -11.38
N ARG A 35 19.58 -23.02 -12.00
CA ARG A 35 19.27 -21.73 -11.39
C ARG A 35 18.34 -21.88 -10.18
N PHE A 36 17.31 -22.72 -10.28
CA PHE A 36 16.41 -23.01 -9.17
C PHE A 36 17.16 -23.60 -7.97
N LEU A 37 17.99 -24.61 -8.20
CA LEU A 37 18.79 -25.22 -7.14
C LEU A 37 19.81 -24.25 -6.56
N ALA A 38 20.44 -23.41 -7.38
CA ALA A 38 21.35 -22.37 -6.90
C ALA A 38 20.64 -21.36 -6.00
N ASN A 39 19.44 -20.89 -6.39
CA ASN A 39 18.62 -20.00 -5.57
C ASN A 39 18.22 -20.65 -4.24
N LEU A 40 17.87 -21.94 -4.27
CA LEU A 40 17.56 -22.69 -3.04
C LEU A 40 18.76 -22.76 -2.10
N PHE A 41 19.96 -23.05 -2.61
CA PHE A 41 21.18 -23.07 -1.78
C PHE A 41 21.54 -21.68 -1.23
N LEU A 42 21.35 -20.62 -2.03
CA LEU A 42 21.53 -19.24 -1.58
C LEU A 42 20.56 -18.88 -0.46
N LEU A 43 19.29 -19.28 -0.56
CA LEU A 43 18.28 -19.08 0.48
C LEU A 43 18.63 -19.78 1.80
N LEU A 44 19.22 -20.98 1.71
CA LEU A 44 19.65 -21.73 2.89
C LEU A 44 20.80 -21.04 3.63
N ILE A 45 21.74 -20.41 2.92
CA ILE A 45 22.90 -19.75 3.54
C ILE A 45 22.63 -18.29 3.96
N GLN A 46 21.59 -17.65 3.42
CA GLN A 46 21.18 -16.29 3.80
C GLN A 46 20.79 -16.24 5.28
N GLN A 47 20.95 -15.12 5.98
CA GLN A 47 20.41 -14.95 7.33
C GLN A 47 18.87 -14.82 7.27
N CYS A 48 18.15 -15.53 8.15
CA CYS A 48 16.69 -15.43 8.26
C CYS A 48 16.33 -15.39 9.75
N GLY A 49 16.17 -14.18 10.29
CA GLY A 49 15.99 -13.98 11.74
C GLY A 49 17.08 -14.69 12.55
N ASP A 50 16.65 -15.40 13.59
CA ASP A 50 17.54 -16.19 14.47
C ASP A 50 17.80 -17.62 13.96
N LEU A 51 17.31 -18.00 12.76
CA LEU A 51 17.45 -19.35 12.23
C LEU A 51 18.80 -19.56 11.55
N ASP A 52 19.60 -20.47 12.09
CA ASP A 52 20.86 -20.87 11.47
C ASP A 52 20.64 -21.88 10.32
N PHE A 53 21.69 -22.19 9.56
CA PHE A 53 21.60 -23.13 8.43
C PHE A 53 21.14 -24.54 8.84
N LYS A 54 21.50 -25.00 10.05
CA LYS A 54 21.12 -26.33 10.54
C LYS A 54 19.65 -26.36 10.93
N ASP A 55 19.16 -25.30 11.55
CA ASP A 55 17.75 -25.16 11.92
C ASP A 55 16.87 -25.14 10.67
N LYS A 56 17.26 -24.36 9.66
CA LYS A 56 16.60 -24.33 8.34
C LYS A 56 16.53 -25.70 7.67
N LEU A 57 17.65 -26.42 7.66
CA LEU A 57 17.74 -27.74 7.04
C LEU A 57 16.89 -28.79 7.81
N THR A 58 16.81 -28.65 9.13
CA THR A 58 15.94 -29.48 9.98
C THR A 58 14.47 -29.22 9.69
N LEU A 59 14.06 -27.96 9.60
CA LEU A 59 12.69 -27.57 9.25
C LEU A 59 12.28 -28.06 7.87
N ILE A 60 13.15 -27.91 6.87
CA ILE A 60 12.90 -28.41 5.53
C ILE A 60 12.74 -29.94 5.55
N ASN A 61 13.63 -30.69 6.19
CA ASN A 61 13.49 -32.14 6.26
C ASN A 61 12.21 -32.58 7.00
N GLN A 62 11.78 -31.81 8.00
CA GLN A 62 10.57 -32.10 8.77
C GLN A 62 9.28 -31.81 8.00
N HIS A 63 9.28 -30.77 7.15
CA HIS A 63 8.06 -30.25 6.52
C HIS A 63 7.99 -30.53 5.02
N LEU A 64 9.11 -30.59 4.30
CA LEU A 64 9.14 -30.90 2.86
C LEU A 64 8.40 -32.20 2.49
N PRO A 65 8.48 -33.30 3.27
CA PRO A 65 7.68 -34.50 2.99
C PRO A 65 6.16 -34.32 3.20
N LYS A 66 5.76 -33.29 3.95
CA LYS A 66 4.35 -32.94 4.20
C LYS A 66 3.79 -32.00 3.13
N ILE A 67 4.66 -31.41 2.30
CA ILE A 67 4.27 -30.57 1.18
C ILE A 67 3.67 -31.48 0.10
N SER A 68 2.35 -31.47 -0.03
CA SER A 68 1.64 -32.21 -1.06
C SER A 68 1.52 -31.39 -2.34
N GLY A 69 1.29 -32.06 -3.47
CA GLY A 69 0.96 -31.39 -4.73
C GLY A 69 -0.29 -30.50 -4.60
N SER A 70 -1.31 -30.95 -3.85
CA SER A 70 -2.52 -30.16 -3.59
C SER A 70 -2.24 -28.88 -2.79
N PHE A 71 -1.33 -28.93 -1.81
CA PHE A 71 -0.92 -27.75 -1.06
C PHE A 71 -0.12 -26.78 -1.95
N LEU A 72 0.71 -27.28 -2.86
CA LEU A 72 1.43 -26.43 -3.81
C LEU A 72 0.50 -25.83 -4.87
N GLU A 73 -0.55 -26.56 -5.29
CA GLU A 73 -1.61 -26.04 -6.14
C GLU A 73 -2.44 -24.96 -5.41
N GLU A 74 -2.77 -25.18 -4.13
CA GLU A 74 -3.46 -24.21 -3.26
C GLU A 74 -2.61 -22.95 -3.03
N ALA A 75 -1.32 -23.11 -2.68
CA ALA A 75 -0.38 -22.01 -2.56
C ALA A 75 -0.18 -21.29 -3.90
N SER A 76 -0.06 -22.03 -4.99
CA SER A 76 -0.02 -21.47 -6.35
C SER A 76 -1.29 -20.67 -6.65
N LEU A 77 -2.48 -21.07 -6.20
CA LEU A 77 -3.70 -20.29 -6.39
C LEU A 77 -3.76 -19.05 -5.49
N LEU A 78 -3.21 -19.11 -4.27
CA LEU A 78 -3.11 -17.98 -3.35
C LEU A 78 -2.12 -16.92 -3.84
N PHE A 79 -0.98 -17.36 -4.38
CA PHE A 79 0.10 -16.47 -4.83
C PHE A 79 0.03 -16.13 -6.33
N ASN A 80 -0.63 -16.96 -7.15
CA ASN A 80 -1.04 -16.61 -8.52
C ASN A 80 -2.49 -16.11 -8.58
N LEU A 81 -3.09 -15.70 -7.45
CA LEU A 81 -4.36 -14.98 -7.45
C LEU A 81 -4.23 -13.67 -8.24
N GLU A 82 -3.01 -13.11 -8.26
CA GLU A 82 -2.56 -12.04 -9.15
C GLU A 82 -2.81 -12.40 -10.63
N GLU A 83 -2.46 -13.62 -11.05
CA GLU A 83 -2.57 -14.08 -12.45
C GLU A 83 -3.94 -14.68 -12.79
N ALA A 84 -4.65 -15.25 -11.81
CA ALA A 84 -5.97 -15.85 -11.99
C ALA A 84 -7.12 -14.82 -11.97
N VAL A 85 -6.99 -13.70 -11.25
CA VAL A 85 -7.90 -12.55 -11.39
C VAL A 85 -7.75 -11.96 -12.80
N LEU A 86 -6.52 -11.78 -13.27
CA LEU A 86 -6.22 -11.35 -14.64
C LEU A 86 -6.77 -12.31 -15.71
N GLN A 87 -6.71 -13.63 -15.51
CA GLN A 87 -7.23 -14.59 -16.50
C GLN A 87 -8.75 -14.82 -16.45
N THR A 88 -9.39 -14.70 -15.28
CA THR A 88 -10.85 -14.84 -15.16
C THR A 88 -11.56 -13.59 -15.66
N GLU A 89 -10.93 -12.42 -15.50
CA GLU A 89 -11.33 -11.20 -16.18
C GLU A 89 -11.04 -11.30 -17.68
N SER A 90 -9.86 -11.76 -18.13
CA SER A 90 -9.58 -11.94 -19.56
C SER A 90 -10.55 -12.89 -20.28
N LYS A 91 -11.02 -13.97 -19.63
CA LYS A 91 -12.03 -14.87 -20.22
C LYS A 91 -13.46 -14.34 -20.19
N ARG A 92 -13.78 -13.38 -19.31
CA ARG A 92 -15.04 -12.62 -19.39
C ARG A 92 -14.95 -11.47 -20.40
N ILE A 93 -13.80 -10.81 -20.49
CA ILE A 93 -13.48 -9.71 -21.42
C ILE A 93 -13.45 -10.20 -22.87
N ALA A 94 -12.96 -11.42 -23.14
CA ALA A 94 -12.99 -12.00 -24.50
C ALA A 94 -14.40 -12.20 -25.08
N ASN A 95 -15.46 -12.16 -24.25
CA ASN A 95 -16.85 -12.25 -24.69
C ASN A 95 -17.63 -10.93 -24.57
N SER A 96 -16.99 -9.83 -24.17
CA SER A 96 -17.58 -8.49 -24.18
C SER A 96 -16.51 -7.45 -24.55
N ASN A 97 -16.19 -7.40 -25.84
CA ASN A 97 -15.40 -6.30 -26.41
C ASN A 97 -16.22 -5.01 -26.43
N SER A 98 -15.99 -4.16 -25.43
CA SER A 98 -15.66 -2.73 -25.52
C SER A 98 -15.82 -2.13 -24.12
N ASP A 99 -14.87 -1.28 -23.68
CA ASP A 99 -15.01 -0.31 -22.58
C ASP A 99 -14.38 -0.61 -21.20
N LEU A 100 -13.33 -1.44 -21.08
CA LEU A 100 -12.73 -1.75 -19.75
C LEU A 100 -11.20 -1.72 -19.64
N GLU A 101 -10.45 -1.25 -20.64
CA GLU A 101 -8.98 -1.13 -20.55
C GLU A 101 -8.49 0.07 -19.68
N ASP A 102 -9.39 0.94 -19.18
CA ASP A 102 -9.03 2.15 -18.43
C ASP A 102 -9.60 2.21 -16.99
N MET A 103 -9.82 1.07 -16.33
CA MET A 103 -10.32 1.03 -14.95
C MET A 103 -9.17 0.97 -13.94
N ALA A 104 -9.00 2.03 -13.12
CA ALA A 104 -8.10 2.03 -11.97
C ALA A 104 -8.53 0.94 -10.98
N LEU A 105 -7.72 -0.11 -10.86
CA LEU A 105 -7.84 -1.14 -9.84
C LEU A 105 -6.96 -0.73 -8.67
N VAL A 106 -7.50 -0.67 -7.45
CA VAL A 106 -6.65 -0.61 -6.26
C VAL A 106 -5.88 -1.93 -6.22
N GLY A 107 -4.59 -1.88 -6.54
CA GLY A 107 -3.71 -3.03 -6.43
C GLY A 107 -3.68 -3.49 -4.97
N LEU A 108 -3.67 -4.80 -4.75
CA LEU A 108 -3.47 -5.38 -3.41
C LEU A 108 -2.17 -4.84 -2.77
N ASP A 109 -1.18 -4.46 -3.59
CA ASP A 109 0.04 -3.75 -3.20
C ASP A 109 -0.21 -2.41 -2.51
N ALA A 110 -1.21 -1.63 -2.92
CA ALA A 110 -1.58 -0.38 -2.23
C ALA A 110 -2.19 -0.68 -0.84
N MET A 111 -2.97 -1.76 -0.73
CA MET A 111 -3.54 -2.23 0.54
C MET A 111 -2.50 -2.89 1.46
N GLN A 112 -1.41 -3.45 0.92
CA GLN A 112 -0.28 -4.03 1.67
C GLN A 112 0.76 -2.99 2.06
N ARG A 113 0.97 -1.94 1.23
CA ARG A 113 1.79 -0.76 1.57
C ARG A 113 1.17 0.03 2.73
N ALA A 114 -0.16 0.02 2.87
CA ALA A 114 -0.84 0.40 4.10
C ALA A 114 -0.55 -0.66 5.17
N ASN A 115 0.42 -0.37 6.05
CA ASN A 115 1.00 -1.30 7.02
C ASN A 115 -0.02 -1.80 8.08
N SER A 116 -0.86 -2.77 7.71
CA SER A 116 -1.83 -3.43 8.60
C SER A 116 -1.75 -4.95 8.47
N THR A 117 -1.38 -5.59 9.57
CA THR A 117 -1.19 -7.04 9.70
C THR A 117 -2.52 -7.79 9.61
N LEU A 118 -2.82 -8.33 8.44
CA LEU A 118 -3.95 -9.24 8.17
C LEU A 118 -3.49 -10.71 7.97
N GLU A 119 -2.29 -11.06 8.44
CA GLU A 119 -1.64 -12.35 8.12
C GLU A 119 -2.11 -13.56 8.93
N ASP A 120 -3.03 -13.42 9.89
CA ASP A 120 -3.31 -14.48 10.88
C ASP A 120 -4.65 -15.23 10.74
N PHE A 121 -5.32 -15.21 9.57
CA PHE A 121 -6.56 -15.97 9.39
C PHE A 121 -6.38 -17.25 8.56
N GLU A 122 -6.04 -18.36 9.24
CA GLU A 122 -6.21 -19.72 8.69
C GLU A 122 -7.70 -20.00 8.44
N VAL A 123 -8.13 -20.00 7.18
CA VAL A 123 -9.53 -20.18 6.79
C VAL A 123 -9.66 -21.24 5.70
N SER A 124 -10.48 -22.26 5.94
CA SER A 124 -10.79 -23.36 5.01
C SER A 124 -11.33 -22.89 3.63
N GLU A 125 -10.99 -23.60 2.55
CA GLU A 125 -11.36 -23.32 1.14
C GLU A 125 -12.83 -22.93 0.90
N ARG A 126 -13.79 -23.51 1.63
CA ARG A 126 -15.23 -23.19 1.48
C ARG A 126 -15.61 -21.84 2.10
N TRP A 127 -14.82 -21.42 3.08
CA TRP A 127 -14.98 -20.14 3.76
C TRP A 127 -14.29 -19.02 3.00
N ILE A 128 -13.20 -19.26 2.26
CA ILE A 128 -12.51 -18.22 1.48
C ILE A 128 -13.42 -17.65 0.38
N GLY A 129 -14.09 -18.50 -0.40
CA GLY A 129 -15.03 -18.02 -1.43
C GLY A 129 -16.18 -17.20 -0.84
N LYS A 130 -16.65 -17.59 0.35
CA LYS A 130 -17.70 -16.86 1.09
C LYS A 130 -17.15 -15.60 1.76
N LEU A 131 -15.90 -15.61 2.22
CA LEU A 131 -15.19 -14.50 2.84
C LEU A 131 -14.89 -13.44 1.80
N ILE A 132 -14.47 -13.81 0.59
CA ILE A 132 -14.27 -12.89 -0.54
C ILE A 132 -15.59 -12.25 -0.95
N ASP A 133 -16.67 -13.03 -1.06
CA ASP A 133 -18.00 -12.50 -1.39
C ASP A 133 -18.56 -11.64 -0.24
N MET A 134 -18.25 -11.98 1.01
CA MET A 134 -18.54 -11.15 2.18
C MET A 134 -17.74 -9.84 2.17
N LEU A 135 -16.43 -9.88 1.96
CA LEU A 135 -15.55 -8.71 1.94
C LEU A 135 -15.86 -7.77 0.77
N LYS A 136 -16.31 -8.31 -0.37
CA LYS A 136 -16.78 -7.50 -1.51
C LYS A 136 -18.02 -6.68 -1.20
N ASN A 137 -18.90 -7.18 -0.34
CA ASN A 137 -20.18 -6.53 -0.01
C ASN A 137 -20.14 -5.79 1.34
N ASP A 138 -19.26 -6.22 2.25
CA ASP A 138 -19.06 -5.72 3.61
C ASP A 138 -17.60 -5.98 4.05
N PRO A 139 -16.64 -5.15 3.59
CA PRO A 139 -15.22 -5.36 3.85
C PRO A 139 -14.86 -5.32 5.34
N PHE A 140 -15.64 -4.58 6.14
CA PHE A 140 -15.41 -4.44 7.57
C PHE A 140 -16.26 -5.37 8.43
N GLY A 141 -17.27 -6.04 7.89
CA GLY A 141 -18.16 -6.95 8.61
C GLY A 141 -17.45 -7.98 9.51
N PRO A 142 -16.43 -8.71 9.00
CA PRO A 142 -15.65 -9.62 9.83
C PRO A 142 -14.97 -8.91 11.01
N LEU A 143 -14.34 -7.76 10.77
CA LEU A 143 -13.66 -6.97 11.80
C LEU A 143 -14.66 -6.43 12.84
N VAL A 144 -15.79 -5.88 12.39
CA VAL A 144 -16.89 -5.42 13.26
C VAL A 144 -17.37 -6.55 14.16
N GLY A 145 -17.54 -7.76 13.61
CA GLY A 145 -17.92 -8.95 14.37
C GLY A 145 -16.90 -9.31 15.46
N GLN A 146 -15.60 -9.25 15.15
CA GLN A 146 -14.54 -9.51 16.12
C GLN A 146 -14.48 -8.43 17.22
N LEU A 147 -14.52 -7.15 16.83
CA LEU A 147 -14.53 -6.05 17.78
C LEU A 147 -15.76 -6.12 18.70
N GLN A 148 -16.91 -6.52 18.18
CA GLN A 148 -18.11 -6.72 18.99
C GLN A 148 -17.95 -7.89 19.96
N HIS A 149 -17.39 -9.03 19.51
CA HIS A 149 -17.14 -10.20 20.35
C HIS A 149 -16.22 -9.88 21.53
N HIS A 150 -15.20 -9.04 21.29
CA HIS A 150 -14.26 -8.61 22.31
C HIS A 150 -14.73 -7.40 23.14
N GLY A 151 -15.94 -6.87 22.91
CA GLY A 151 -16.45 -5.70 23.63
C GLY A 151 -15.70 -4.40 23.31
N LEU A 152 -15.00 -4.36 22.17
CA LEU A 152 -14.21 -3.22 21.70
C LEU A 152 -14.97 -2.34 20.70
N LEU A 153 -16.02 -2.86 20.07
CA LEU A 153 -16.82 -2.09 19.12
C LEU A 153 -17.59 -0.97 19.82
N THR A 154 -17.39 0.25 19.34
CA THR A 154 -18.17 1.43 19.73
C THR A 154 -18.88 2.00 18.50
N GLU A 155 -19.92 2.82 18.71
CA GLU A 155 -20.61 3.51 17.62
C GLU A 155 -19.62 4.34 16.78
N ARG A 156 -18.69 5.04 17.44
CA ARG A 156 -17.67 5.85 16.77
C ARG A 156 -16.68 5.02 15.94
N ILE A 157 -16.25 3.85 16.43
CA ILE A 157 -15.43 2.92 15.62
C ILE A 157 -16.21 2.45 14.39
N ASN A 158 -17.48 2.10 14.58
CA ASN A 158 -18.32 1.66 13.47
C ASN A 158 -18.54 2.78 12.43
N GLU A 159 -18.63 4.03 12.86
CA GLU A 159 -18.69 5.20 11.96
C GLU A 159 -17.39 5.38 11.17
N GLU A 160 -16.22 5.30 11.81
CA GLU A 160 -14.93 5.41 11.09
C GLU A 160 -14.74 4.30 10.06
N LEU A 161 -15.17 3.07 10.36
CA LEU A 161 -15.15 1.96 9.38
C LEU A 161 -16.10 2.24 8.19
N ARG A 162 -17.26 2.84 8.44
CA ARG A 162 -18.16 3.28 7.37
C ARG A 162 -17.54 4.41 6.54
N PHE A 163 -16.75 5.30 7.15
CA PHE A 163 -16.00 6.29 6.41
C PHE A 163 -14.90 5.68 5.54
N GLY A 164 -14.27 4.59 5.97
CA GLY A 164 -13.36 3.82 5.10
C GLY A 164 -14.06 3.27 3.84
N GLN A 165 -15.30 2.81 3.98
CA GLN A 165 -16.10 2.39 2.83
C GLN A 165 -16.46 3.58 1.92
N GLU A 166 -16.81 4.73 2.51
CA GLU A 166 -17.08 5.97 1.75
C GLU A 166 -15.84 6.45 1.00
N TYR A 167 -14.66 6.40 1.63
CA TYR A 167 -13.38 6.70 0.98
C TYR A 167 -13.16 5.83 -0.25
N TRP A 168 -13.32 4.50 -0.09
CA TRP A 168 -13.18 3.52 -1.16
C TRP A 168 -14.08 3.85 -2.36
N ASP A 169 -15.33 4.27 -2.13
CA ASP A 169 -16.24 4.68 -3.19
C ASP A 169 -15.85 6.02 -3.83
N LEU A 170 -15.41 7.00 -3.04
CA LEU A 170 -14.96 8.30 -3.52
C LEU A 170 -13.71 8.19 -4.39
N GLU A 171 -12.72 7.41 -3.97
CA GLU A 171 -11.46 7.21 -4.69
C GLU A 171 -11.74 6.70 -6.12
N ARG A 172 -12.55 5.64 -6.26
CA ARG A 172 -12.97 5.12 -7.57
C ARG A 172 -13.73 6.14 -8.39
N LYS A 173 -14.66 6.86 -7.76
CA LYS A 173 -15.44 7.90 -8.44
C LYS A 173 -14.52 8.97 -9.02
N LEU A 174 -13.55 9.44 -8.25
CA LEU A 174 -12.63 10.51 -8.61
C LEU A 174 -11.63 10.06 -9.69
N CYS A 175 -11.03 8.88 -9.55
CA CYS A 175 -10.12 8.35 -10.57
C CYS A 175 -10.85 8.03 -11.88
N SER A 176 -12.07 7.45 -11.80
CA SER A 176 -12.90 7.22 -12.99
C SER A 176 -13.30 8.53 -13.67
N ALA A 177 -13.54 9.59 -12.90
CA ALA A 177 -13.85 10.91 -13.45
C ALA A 177 -12.67 11.54 -14.20
N LEU A 178 -11.43 11.27 -13.78
CA LEU A 178 -10.23 11.70 -14.52
C LEU A 178 -10.14 11.03 -15.89
N VAL A 179 -10.27 9.70 -15.92
CA VAL A 179 -10.24 8.91 -17.16
C VAL A 179 -11.34 9.34 -18.12
N ASN A 180 -12.58 9.43 -17.63
CA ASN A 180 -13.74 9.77 -18.45
C ASN A 180 -13.89 11.28 -18.70
N GLN A 181 -12.94 12.08 -18.22
CA GLN A 181 -12.92 13.53 -18.31
C GLN A 181 -14.21 14.20 -17.79
N THR A 182 -14.89 13.58 -16.82
CA THR A 182 -16.11 14.15 -16.22
C THR A 182 -15.79 15.22 -15.19
N GLU A 183 -16.81 15.96 -14.75
CA GLU A 183 -16.67 16.98 -13.72
C GLU A 183 -16.23 16.36 -12.38
N ILE A 184 -15.27 17.01 -11.72
CA ILE A 184 -14.79 16.66 -10.38
C ILE A 184 -15.14 17.82 -9.45
N LEU A 185 -15.80 17.50 -8.33
CA LEU A 185 -16.14 18.47 -7.30
C LEU A 185 -15.01 18.54 -6.26
N VAL A 186 -14.61 19.74 -5.87
CA VAL A 186 -13.58 19.94 -4.85
C VAL A 186 -14.02 19.35 -3.51
N GLU A 187 -15.32 19.38 -3.20
CA GLU A 187 -15.89 18.82 -1.98
C GLU A 187 -15.65 17.31 -1.87
N ASP A 188 -15.78 16.58 -2.98
CA ASP A 188 -15.53 15.13 -3.03
C ASP A 188 -14.04 14.82 -2.83
N VAL A 189 -13.15 15.61 -3.45
CA VAL A 189 -11.69 15.47 -3.30
C VAL A 189 -11.28 15.72 -1.86
N MET A 190 -11.75 16.82 -1.28
CA MET A 190 -11.44 17.16 0.11
C MET A 190 -12.02 16.10 1.05
N ARG A 191 -13.23 15.59 0.79
CA ARG A 191 -13.81 14.49 1.57
C ARG A 191 -12.94 13.24 1.48
N ALA A 192 -12.50 12.83 0.29
CA ALA A 192 -11.63 11.66 0.12
C ALA A 192 -10.35 11.78 0.97
N VAL A 193 -9.63 12.90 0.90
CA VAL A 193 -8.41 13.09 1.71
C VAL A 193 -8.70 13.00 3.21
N HIS A 194 -9.79 13.60 3.70
CA HIS A 194 -10.14 13.51 5.12
C HIS A 194 -10.48 12.08 5.58
N LEU A 195 -11.00 11.24 4.67
CA LEU A 195 -11.38 9.87 4.98
C LEU A 195 -10.26 8.86 4.77
N LYS A 196 -9.18 9.20 4.06
CA LYS A 196 -8.08 8.30 3.71
C LYS A 196 -7.47 7.62 4.94
N SER A 197 -7.22 8.39 6.01
CA SER A 197 -6.64 7.88 7.28
C SER A 197 -7.67 7.38 8.31
N PHE A 198 -8.83 6.86 7.88
CA PHE A 198 -9.87 6.36 8.81
C PHE A 198 -9.34 5.25 9.74
N ASP A 199 -8.42 4.43 9.25
CA ASP A 199 -7.78 3.33 9.97
C ASP A 199 -6.97 3.81 11.17
N TYR A 200 -6.20 4.90 11.03
CA TYR A 200 -5.51 5.57 12.13
C TYR A 200 -6.47 6.05 13.21
N ARG A 201 -7.65 6.56 12.83
CA ARG A 201 -8.69 6.97 13.78
C ARG A 201 -9.32 5.77 14.48
N VAL A 202 -9.58 4.67 13.76
CA VAL A 202 -10.02 3.40 14.35
C VAL A 202 -9.01 2.91 15.40
N LEU A 203 -7.72 2.92 15.08
CA LEU A 203 -6.65 2.51 16.01
C LEU A 203 -6.62 3.38 17.27
N ASN A 204 -6.73 4.71 17.13
CA ASN A 204 -6.78 5.61 18.28
C ASN A 204 -8.02 5.37 19.16
N LEU A 205 -9.18 5.15 18.55
CA LEU A 205 -10.41 4.83 19.29
C LEU A 205 -10.30 3.49 20.02
N LEU A 206 -9.68 2.49 19.41
CA LEU A 206 -9.39 1.21 20.06
C LEU A 206 -8.46 1.38 21.26
N LEU A 207 -7.44 2.23 21.17
CA LEU A 207 -6.55 2.54 22.29
C LEU A 207 -7.29 3.20 23.46
N TYR A 208 -8.23 4.11 23.19
CA TYR A 208 -9.10 4.66 24.23
C TYR A 208 -9.93 3.57 24.92
N GLN A 209 -10.54 2.69 24.12
CA GLN A 209 -11.38 1.61 24.62
C GLN A 209 -10.58 0.60 25.46
N LEU A 210 -9.39 0.20 24.99
CA LEU A 210 -8.49 -0.71 25.71
C LEU A 210 -8.00 -0.14 27.04
N ARG A 211 -7.84 1.18 27.13
CA ARG A 211 -7.44 1.88 28.36
C ARG A 211 -8.61 2.16 29.29
N GLY A 212 -9.85 1.91 28.85
CA GLY A 212 -11.06 2.27 29.59
C GLY A 212 -11.23 3.79 29.76
N GLU A 213 -10.65 4.59 28.87
CA GLU A 213 -10.71 6.04 28.92
C GLU A 213 -11.80 6.60 28.02
N LYS A 214 -12.44 7.70 28.45
CA LYS A 214 -13.35 8.43 27.60
C LYS A 214 -12.58 9.06 26.45
N VAL A 215 -13.09 8.90 25.23
CA VAL A 215 -12.54 9.55 24.03
C VAL A 215 -12.46 11.05 24.24
N ASN A 216 -11.30 11.63 23.95
CA ASN A 216 -11.08 13.07 23.99
C ASN A 216 -11.39 13.66 22.61
N ASP A 217 -12.49 14.40 22.51
CA ASP A 217 -12.92 14.98 21.23
C ASP A 217 -11.93 16.00 20.65
N VAL A 218 -11.24 16.77 21.50
CA VAL A 218 -10.20 17.71 21.06
C VAL A 218 -9.02 16.96 20.47
N HIS A 219 -8.65 15.82 21.05
CA HIS A 219 -7.60 14.97 20.50
C HIS A 219 -8.01 14.38 19.14
N MET A 220 -9.24 13.87 19.02
CA MET A 220 -9.72 13.32 17.75
C MET A 220 -9.85 14.38 16.65
N GLU A 221 -10.26 15.61 16.99
CA GLU A 221 -10.27 16.72 16.03
C GLU A 221 -8.86 17.11 15.60
N PHE A 222 -7.91 17.16 16.55
CA PHE A 222 -6.51 17.40 16.25
C PHE A 222 -5.92 16.33 15.31
N LEU A 223 -6.18 15.05 15.58
CA LEU A 223 -5.74 13.95 14.73
C LEU A 223 -6.26 14.11 13.31
N SER A 224 -7.55 14.39 13.12
CA SER A 224 -8.14 14.58 11.78
C SER A 224 -7.45 15.67 10.96
N ILE A 225 -7.06 16.79 11.59
CA ILE A 225 -6.34 17.87 10.88
C ILE A 225 -4.89 17.49 10.63
N SER A 226 -4.25 16.83 11.57
CA SER A 226 -2.86 16.40 11.39
C SER A 226 -2.72 15.33 10.32
N GLU A 227 -3.65 14.37 10.28
CA GLU A 227 -3.78 13.34 9.25
C GLU A 227 -3.94 13.99 7.88
N PHE A 228 -4.85 14.95 7.74
CA PHE A 228 -5.01 15.69 6.49
C PHE A 228 -3.68 16.28 5.98
N LEU A 229 -2.87 16.91 6.85
CA LEU A 229 -1.58 17.46 6.45
C LEU A 229 -0.59 16.36 6.06
N VAL A 230 -0.58 15.22 6.75
CA VAL A 230 0.26 14.07 6.40
C VAL A 230 -0.13 13.51 5.04
N GLU A 231 -1.42 13.27 4.79
CA GLU A 231 -1.91 12.76 3.50
C GLU A 231 -1.57 13.70 2.33
N VAL A 232 -1.69 15.02 2.53
CA VAL A 232 -1.27 15.98 1.51
C VAL A 232 0.25 15.93 1.29
N SER A 233 1.05 15.76 2.34
CA SER A 233 2.50 15.64 2.21
C SER A 233 2.89 14.38 1.42
N ASP A 234 2.25 13.25 1.70
CA ASP A 234 2.51 11.98 1.04
C ASP A 234 2.08 12.05 -0.43
N ASP A 235 0.88 12.55 -0.73
CA ASP A 235 0.43 12.79 -2.11
C ASP A 235 1.38 13.74 -2.87
N LEU A 236 1.94 14.78 -2.24
CA LEU A 236 2.91 15.66 -2.92
C LEU A 236 4.25 14.97 -3.18
N PHE A 237 4.63 14.00 -2.35
CA PHE A 237 5.86 13.22 -2.51
C PHE A 237 5.70 12.16 -3.60
N ASP A 238 4.57 11.45 -3.61
CA ASP A 238 4.26 10.35 -4.53
C ASP A 238 3.58 10.82 -5.83
N TYR A 239 3.45 12.13 -6.06
CA TYR A 239 2.67 12.72 -7.15
C TYR A 239 2.94 12.13 -8.54
N GLU A 240 4.21 11.95 -8.88
CA GLU A 240 4.59 11.41 -10.19
C GLU A 240 4.21 9.92 -10.32
N ASP A 241 4.46 9.13 -9.28
CA ASP A 241 4.15 7.70 -9.23
C ASP A 241 2.63 7.48 -9.25
N ASP A 242 1.87 8.27 -8.50
CA ASP A 242 0.40 8.23 -8.51
C ASP A 242 -0.18 8.58 -9.88
N VAL A 243 0.42 9.57 -10.56
CA VAL A 243 0.06 9.90 -11.94
C VAL A 243 0.47 8.77 -12.88
N LEU A 244 1.49 7.96 -12.63
CA LEU A 244 1.82 6.81 -13.49
C LEU A 244 0.88 5.61 -13.24
N GLU A 245 0.52 5.37 -11.99
CA GLU A 245 -0.32 4.25 -11.55
C GLU A 245 -1.83 4.51 -11.67
N ASN A 246 -2.23 5.75 -12.00
CA ASN A 246 -3.64 6.19 -11.99
C ASN A 246 -4.28 6.15 -10.59
N ASN A 247 -3.47 6.38 -9.56
CA ASN A 247 -3.93 6.47 -8.19
C ASN A 247 -4.55 7.84 -7.89
N PHE A 248 -5.34 7.90 -6.83
CA PHE A 248 -5.84 9.16 -6.31
C PHE A 248 -4.67 10.00 -5.79
N ASN A 249 -4.70 11.29 -6.10
CA ASN A 249 -3.72 12.25 -5.60
C ASN A 249 -4.33 13.66 -5.56
N ILE A 250 -4.22 14.36 -4.44
CA ILE A 250 -4.88 15.67 -4.28
C ILE A 250 -4.39 16.72 -5.30
N LEU A 251 -3.09 16.78 -5.60
CA LEU A 251 -2.57 17.75 -6.56
C LEU A 251 -3.09 17.43 -7.98
N ARG A 252 -3.11 16.15 -8.34
CA ARG A 252 -3.69 15.65 -9.60
C ARG A 252 -5.15 16.11 -9.76
N MET A 253 -5.96 15.93 -8.72
CA MET A 253 -7.36 16.37 -8.72
C MET A 253 -7.48 17.90 -8.83
N PHE A 254 -6.64 18.65 -8.11
CA PHE A 254 -6.64 20.11 -8.16
C PHE A 254 -6.25 20.63 -9.54
N VAL A 255 -5.30 19.97 -10.23
CA VAL A 255 -4.94 20.30 -11.62
C VAL A 255 -6.15 20.09 -12.53
N ARG A 256 -6.92 19.01 -12.35
CA ARG A 256 -8.15 18.77 -13.14
C ARG A 256 -9.24 19.82 -12.90
N ILE A 257 -9.39 20.32 -11.68
CA ILE A 257 -10.44 21.27 -11.29
C ILE A 257 -10.06 22.70 -11.68
N TYR A 258 -8.85 23.14 -11.32
CA TYR A 258 -8.43 24.54 -11.40
C TYR A 258 -7.47 24.82 -12.56
N GLY A 259 -6.96 23.78 -13.21
CA GLY A 259 -5.89 23.87 -14.19
C GLY A 259 -4.49 23.95 -13.56
N PRO A 260 -3.44 23.61 -14.31
CA PRO A 260 -2.07 23.47 -13.79
C PRO A 260 -1.49 24.78 -13.24
N ALA A 261 -1.96 25.93 -13.73
CA ALA A 261 -1.49 27.23 -13.29
C ALA A 261 -2.05 27.65 -11.92
N MET A 262 -3.29 27.28 -11.60
CA MET A 262 -3.96 27.69 -10.36
C MET A 262 -3.93 26.61 -9.27
N ALA A 263 -3.80 25.34 -9.65
CA ALA A 263 -3.82 24.22 -8.72
C ALA A 263 -2.83 24.35 -7.54
N PRO A 264 -1.55 24.69 -7.74
CA PRO A 264 -0.61 24.84 -6.62
C PRO A 264 -1.03 25.94 -5.62
N ALA A 265 -1.51 27.08 -6.14
CA ALA A 265 -1.95 28.19 -5.31
C ALA A 265 -3.23 27.85 -4.52
N MET A 266 -4.15 27.12 -5.14
CA MET A 266 -5.36 26.64 -4.46
C MET A 266 -5.02 25.62 -3.37
N LEU A 267 -4.16 24.64 -3.66
CA LEU A 267 -3.74 23.64 -2.67
C LEU A 267 -3.00 24.29 -1.49
N ALA A 268 -2.10 25.22 -1.76
CA ALA A 268 -1.38 25.97 -0.72
C ALA A 268 -2.33 26.73 0.22
N LYS A 269 -3.48 27.20 -0.27
CA LYS A 269 -4.51 27.83 0.57
C LYS A 269 -5.13 26.83 1.56
N TYR A 270 -5.48 25.64 1.11
CA TYR A 270 -6.03 24.59 1.99
C TYR A 270 -5.00 24.12 3.02
N ILE A 271 -3.73 23.99 2.62
CA ILE A 271 -2.63 23.68 3.52
C ILE A 271 -2.52 24.76 4.61
N ALA A 272 -2.50 26.05 4.24
CA ALA A 272 -2.36 27.15 5.19
C ALA A 272 -3.53 27.20 6.19
N GLU A 273 -4.77 26.99 5.72
CA GLU A 273 -5.96 26.91 6.59
C GLU A 273 -5.87 25.72 7.57
N ALA A 274 -5.40 24.56 7.09
CA ALA A 274 -5.20 23.39 7.93
C ALA A 274 -4.05 23.57 8.94
N GLU A 275 -2.94 24.24 8.56
CA GLU A 275 -1.83 24.57 9.47
C GLU A 275 -2.24 25.55 10.58
N GLU A 276 -3.09 26.54 10.26
CA GLU A 276 -3.66 27.44 11.26
C GLU A 276 -4.53 26.67 12.25
N LYS A 277 -5.42 25.81 11.76
CA LYS A 277 -6.28 24.97 12.60
C LYS A 277 -5.45 23.98 13.44
N TYR A 278 -4.45 23.34 12.85
CA TYR A 278 -3.49 22.48 13.54
C TYR A 278 -2.81 23.22 14.69
N SER A 279 -2.28 24.42 14.42
CA SER A 279 -1.59 25.26 15.41
C SER A 279 -2.52 25.70 16.54
N SER A 280 -3.80 25.97 16.24
CA SER A 280 -4.81 26.29 17.23
C SER A 280 -5.11 25.08 18.13
N LEU A 281 -5.39 23.92 17.52
CA LEU A 281 -5.75 22.69 18.24
C LEU A 281 -4.60 22.19 19.11
N LEU A 282 -3.37 22.22 18.60
CA LEU A 282 -2.16 21.80 19.33
C LEU A 282 -2.02 22.54 20.67
N LYS A 283 -2.36 23.84 20.72
CA LYS A 283 -2.32 24.65 21.95
C LYS A 283 -3.42 24.29 22.95
N THR A 284 -4.51 23.70 22.47
CA THR A 284 -5.66 23.30 23.29
C THR A 284 -5.57 21.85 23.78
N LEU A 285 -4.66 21.06 23.22
CA LEU A 285 -4.39 19.70 23.68
C LEU A 285 -3.86 19.67 25.10
N ASP A 286 -4.01 18.50 25.73
CA ASP A 286 -3.29 18.20 26.97
C ASP A 286 -1.77 18.46 26.76
N PRO A 287 -1.09 19.18 27.66
CA PRO A 287 0.31 19.55 27.47
C PRO A 287 1.26 18.35 27.30
N GLN A 288 0.99 17.24 27.98
CA GLN A 288 1.81 16.04 27.85
C GLN A 288 1.59 15.38 26.48
N LEU A 289 0.33 15.30 26.04
CA LEU A 289 -0.01 14.81 24.71
C LEU A 289 0.60 15.66 23.60
N SER A 290 0.47 16.99 23.68
CA SER A 290 1.09 17.93 22.72
C SER A 290 2.61 17.73 22.64
N THR A 291 3.27 17.60 23.79
CA THR A 291 4.74 17.42 23.84
C THR A 291 5.15 16.08 23.24
N ASN A 292 4.41 15.01 23.53
CA ASN A 292 4.69 13.69 22.96
C ASN A 292 4.48 13.67 21.45
N TYR A 293 3.44 14.34 20.96
CA TYR A 293 3.15 14.45 19.53
C TYR A 293 4.28 15.18 18.79
N GLN A 294 4.68 16.36 19.28
CA GLN A 294 5.79 17.13 18.72
C GLN A 294 7.09 16.30 18.67
N ARG A 295 7.39 15.55 19.73
CA ARG A 295 8.56 14.66 19.77
C ARG A 295 8.48 13.60 18.67
N ARG A 296 7.33 12.96 18.48
CA ARG A 296 7.15 11.94 17.43
C ARG A 296 7.31 12.54 16.02
N CYS A 297 6.80 13.76 15.78
CA CYS A 297 7.02 14.47 14.52
C CYS A 297 8.51 14.73 14.25
N GLU A 298 9.26 15.17 15.27
CA GLU A 298 10.71 15.37 15.14
C GLU A 298 11.46 14.07 14.85
N GLU A 299 11.07 12.96 15.47
CA GLU A 299 11.64 11.63 15.24
C GLU A 299 11.36 11.16 13.80
N ALA A 300 10.10 11.24 13.35
CA ALA A 300 9.72 10.87 11.99
C ALA A 300 10.46 11.70 10.93
N THR A 301 10.62 13.01 11.17
CA THR A 301 11.36 13.89 10.25
C THR A 301 12.84 13.49 10.15
N LYS A 302 13.45 13.07 11.27
CA LYS A 302 14.84 12.57 11.31
C LYS A 302 14.98 11.21 10.61
N GLU A 303 14.02 10.31 10.81
CA GLU A 303 13.95 9.00 10.14
C GLU A 303 13.87 9.18 8.61
N GLY A 304 13.11 10.17 8.14
CA GLY A 304 13.01 10.57 6.73
C GLY A 304 14.20 11.36 6.17
N GLY A 305 15.30 11.50 6.92
CA GLY A 305 16.55 12.13 6.45
C GLY A 305 16.52 13.65 6.26
N LYS A 306 15.44 14.35 6.65
CA LYS A 306 15.34 15.82 6.54
C LYS A 306 15.84 16.50 7.82
N MET A 307 16.78 17.43 7.68
CA MET A 307 17.19 18.37 8.75
C MET A 307 16.50 19.73 8.58
N SER A 308 15.17 19.78 8.53
CA SER A 308 14.45 21.06 8.52
C SER A 308 14.19 21.55 9.95
N GLY A 309 14.46 22.83 10.21
CA GLY A 309 14.19 23.49 11.50
C GLY A 309 12.73 23.88 11.75
N TYR A 310 11.82 23.54 10.82
CA TYR A 310 10.38 23.79 10.96
C TYR A 310 9.67 22.50 11.43
N PRO A 311 8.80 22.54 12.46
CA PRO A 311 8.17 21.33 13.04
C PRO A 311 7.31 20.52 12.06
N LEU A 312 6.79 21.14 11.00
CA LEU A 312 5.98 20.52 9.94
C LEU A 312 6.75 20.35 8.62
N GLY A 313 8.05 20.68 8.60
CA GLY A 313 8.85 20.71 7.38
C GLY A 313 8.55 21.92 6.48
N THR A 314 9.06 21.87 5.26
CA THR A 314 8.80 22.86 4.20
C THR A 314 8.00 22.17 3.10
N TRP A 315 6.85 22.72 2.75
CA TRP A 315 6.04 22.24 1.63
C TRP A 315 6.79 22.42 0.30
N ASN A 316 6.88 21.33 -0.46
CA ASN A 316 7.38 21.35 -1.83
C ASN A 316 6.26 20.82 -2.73
N ILE A 317 5.53 21.73 -3.38
CA ILE A 317 4.51 21.33 -4.36
C ILE A 317 5.22 21.11 -5.69
N PRO A 318 5.24 19.87 -6.23
CA PRO A 318 5.92 19.57 -7.48
C PRO A 318 5.25 20.31 -8.65
N PRO A 319 5.97 20.48 -9.78
CA PRO A 319 5.39 21.05 -10.98
C PRO A 319 4.17 20.24 -11.45
N ALA A 320 3.06 20.92 -11.74
CA ALA A 320 1.85 20.26 -12.22
C ALA A 320 2.08 19.57 -13.57
N ILE A 321 1.70 18.30 -13.65
CA ILE A 321 1.66 17.54 -14.90
C ILE A 321 0.43 18.00 -15.70
N VAL A 322 0.68 18.57 -16.89
CA VAL A 322 -0.35 19.19 -17.73
C VAL A 322 -1.12 18.15 -18.56
N ASP A 323 -0.43 17.11 -19.01
CA ASP A 323 -0.95 16.07 -19.88
C ASP A 323 -0.46 14.71 -19.35
N GLU A 324 -1.36 14.00 -18.67
CA GLU A 324 -1.04 12.71 -18.04
C GLU A 324 -0.80 11.61 -19.08
N GLU A 325 -1.52 11.62 -20.21
CA GLU A 325 -1.35 10.61 -21.27
C GLU A 325 0.03 10.74 -21.91
N LEU A 326 0.44 11.97 -22.20
CA LEU A 326 1.78 12.26 -22.70
C LEU A 326 2.85 11.92 -21.66
N TYR A 327 2.60 12.21 -20.38
CA TYR A 327 3.52 11.90 -19.29
C TYR A 327 3.76 10.38 -19.16
N ARG A 328 2.69 9.58 -19.09
CA ARG A 328 2.76 8.11 -19.06
C ARG A 328 3.45 7.54 -20.30
N SER A 329 3.12 8.06 -21.49
CA SER A 329 3.73 7.63 -22.76
C SER A 329 5.24 7.91 -22.80
N ASN A 330 5.67 9.08 -22.33
CA ASN A 330 7.09 9.43 -22.28
C ASN A 330 7.85 8.55 -21.30
N TRP A 331 7.23 8.19 -20.17
CA TRP A 331 7.83 7.31 -19.17
C TRP A 331 8.07 5.90 -19.72
N LEU A 332 7.05 5.29 -20.36
CA LEU A 332 7.16 3.98 -21.03
C LEU A 332 8.23 3.96 -22.13
N ASN A 333 8.37 5.07 -22.87
CA ASN A 333 9.40 5.23 -23.89
C ASN A 333 10.81 5.42 -23.31
N SER A 334 10.94 5.85 -22.05
CA SER A 334 12.22 6.06 -21.39
C SER A 334 12.78 4.77 -20.77
N GLU A 335 11.91 3.90 -20.22
CA GLU A 335 12.31 2.59 -19.71
C GLU A 335 12.75 1.63 -20.82
N SER A 336 12.14 1.74 -22.01
CA SER A 336 12.51 0.93 -23.19
C SER A 336 13.86 1.33 -23.81
N VAL A 337 14.49 2.42 -23.36
CA VAL A 337 15.77 2.94 -23.87
C VAL A 337 16.94 2.62 -22.93
N VAL A 338 16.75 1.87 -21.83
CA VAL A 338 17.89 1.38 -21.03
C VAL A 338 18.72 0.41 -21.88
N PRO A 339 19.95 0.78 -22.33
CA PRO A 339 20.77 -0.12 -23.12
C PRO A 339 21.25 -1.24 -22.21
N LEU A 340 21.13 -2.49 -22.68
CA LEU A 340 21.87 -3.63 -22.15
C LEU A 340 23.37 -3.29 -22.23
N GLY A 341 23.93 -2.81 -21.12
CA GLY A 341 25.35 -2.53 -20.92
C GLY A 341 25.98 -3.53 -19.98
#